data_AF-A0A935L2G5-F1
#
_entry.id   AF-A0A935L2G5-F1
#
_cell.length_a   1.000
_cell.length_b   1.000
_cell.length_c   1.000
_cell.angle_alpha   90.00
_cell.angle_beta   90.00
_cell.angle_gamma   90.00
#
_symmetry.space_group_name_H-M   'P 1'
#
loop_
_entity.id
_entity.type
_entity.pdbx_description
1 polymer ?
#
loop_
_entity_poly.entity_id
_entity_poly.type
_entity_poly.pdbx_seq_one_letter_code
_entity_poly.pdbx_strand_id
1 'polypeptide(L)'
;MVYQRYYFKKAVIHVGEGKEADAVNNMEKELETRGLQVENIKNVCIDMSPAYISGVYYNFPNANIVFDKFQTKELLNGSLL
;
A
#
# COMPACT_ATOMS: atom_id res chain seq x y z
N MET A 1 -26.49 -10.62 22.86
CA MET A 1 -25.72 -9.42 22.43
C MET A 1 -24.31 -9.88 22.12
N VAL A 2 -24.00 -10.17 20.85
CA VAL A 2 -22.71 -10.75 20.45
C VAL A 2 -21.82 -9.62 19.92
N TYR A 3 -20.83 -9.22 20.71
CA TYR A 3 -19.75 -8.35 20.23
C TYR A 3 -18.76 -9.20 19.44
N GLN A 4 -18.98 -9.37 18.14
CA GLN A 4 -17.91 -9.82 17.25
C GLN A 4 -17.00 -8.64 16.95
N ARG A 5 -15.94 -8.57 17.74
CA ARG A 5 -14.81 -7.65 17.57
C ARG A 5 -14.07 -8.12 16.31
N TYR A 6 -14.20 -7.39 15.21
CA TYR A 6 -13.55 -7.69 13.93
C TYR A 6 -12.02 -7.75 14.12
N TYR A 7 -11.46 -8.96 14.19
CA TYR A 7 -10.02 -9.16 14.13
C TYR A 7 -9.59 -9.08 12.66
N PHE A 8 -8.89 -8.01 12.29
CA PHE A 8 -8.19 -7.93 11.00
C PHE A 8 -7.06 -8.97 10.98
N LYS A 9 -7.23 -10.05 10.21
CA LYS A 9 -6.18 -11.05 9.97
C LYS A 9 -5.13 -10.42 9.06
N LYS A 10 -3.91 -10.24 9.56
CA LYS A 10 -2.75 -9.80 8.76
C LYS A 10 -2.32 -10.97 7.87
N ALA A 11 -2.15 -10.71 6.58
CA ALA A 11 -1.66 -11.68 5.62
C ALA A 11 -0.76 -10.98 4.60
N VAL A 12 0.31 -11.66 4.20
CA VAL A 12 1.10 -11.25 3.03
C VAL A 12 0.39 -11.81 1.80
N ILE A 13 -0.02 -10.94 0.88
CA ILE A 13 -0.77 -11.33 -0.32
C ILE A 13 0.18 -11.63 -1.48
N HIS A 14 1.26 -10.84 -1.59
CA HIS A 14 2.20 -10.92 -2.69
C HIS A 14 3.63 -10.71 -2.18
N VAL A 15 4.55 -11.50 -2.71
CA VAL A 15 5.99 -11.26 -2.68
C VAL A 15 6.46 -11.50 -4.11
N GLY A 16 7.10 -10.52 -4.72
CA GLY A 16 7.51 -10.59 -6.11
C GLY A 16 8.80 -9.82 -6.35
N GLU A 17 9.42 -10.11 -7.48
CA GLU A 17 10.56 -9.36 -7.99
C GLU A 17 10.09 -8.08 -8.68
N GLY A 18 10.94 -7.05 -8.62
CA GLY A 18 10.62 -5.71 -9.10
C GLY A 18 10.76 -4.68 -8.00
N LYS A 19 10.87 -3.42 -8.40
CA LYS A 19 10.99 -2.27 -7.49
C LYS A 19 10.04 -1.18 -7.95
N GLU A 20 9.82 -0.19 -7.08
CA GLU A 20 9.18 1.06 -7.49
C GLU A 20 7.77 0.81 -8.09
N ALA A 21 7.43 1.41 -9.23
CA ALA A 21 6.10 1.31 -9.84
C ALA A 21 5.74 -0.12 -10.29
N ASP A 22 6.70 -0.91 -10.76
CA ASP A 22 6.46 -2.27 -11.24
C ASP A 22 5.98 -3.19 -10.11
N ALA A 23 6.49 -2.97 -8.89
CA ALA A 23 6.02 -3.71 -7.72
C ALA A 23 4.52 -3.43 -7.43
N VAL A 24 4.05 -2.21 -7.68
CA VAL A 24 2.65 -1.82 -7.49
C VAL A 24 1.76 -2.45 -8.56
N ASN A 25 2.20 -2.43 -9.82
CA ASN A 25 1.52 -3.07 -10.94
C ASN A 25 1.38 -4.59 -10.72
N ASN A 26 2.44 -5.23 -10.24
CA ASN A 26 2.42 -6.67 -9.98
C ASN A 26 1.50 -7.03 -8.80
N MET A 27 1.44 -6.17 -7.78
CA MET A 27 0.52 -6.34 -6.65
C MET A 27 -0.94 -6.22 -7.07
N GLU A 28 -1.28 -5.24 -7.93
CA GLU A 28 -2.64 -5.09 -8.46
C GLU A 28 -3.11 -6.35 -9.19
N LYS A 29 -2.29 -6.85 -10.13
CA LYS A 29 -2.58 -8.10 -10.84
C LYS A 29 -2.76 -9.29 -9.89
N GLU A 30 -1.94 -9.41 -8.84
CA GLU A 30 -2.07 -10.49 -7.86
C GLU A 30 -3.34 -10.38 -7.01
N LEU A 31 -3.85 -9.16 -6.78
CA LEU A 31 -5.15 -8.96 -6.13
C LEU A 31 -6.29 -9.41 -7.04
N GLU A 32 -6.24 -9.03 -8.32
CA GLU A 32 -7.24 -9.44 -9.30
C GLU A 32 -7.30 -10.96 -9.51
N THR A 33 -6.15 -11.64 -9.58
CA THR A 33 -6.11 -13.11 -9.73
C THR A 33 -6.75 -13.84 -8.54
N ARG A 34 -6.81 -13.19 -7.38
CA ARG A 34 -7.46 -13.68 -6.16
C ARG A 34 -8.93 -13.24 -6.03
N GLY A 35 -9.46 -12.53 -7.03
CA GLY A 35 -10.81 -11.98 -7.03
C GLY A 35 -11.00 -10.77 -6.10
N LEU A 36 -9.92 -10.13 -5.67
CA LEU A 36 -9.96 -8.91 -4.87
C LEU A 36 -10.02 -7.70 -5.80
N GLN A 37 -11.10 -6.94 -5.71
CA GLN A 37 -11.32 -5.75 -6.53
C GLN A 37 -10.54 -4.56 -5.94
N VAL A 38 -9.68 -3.92 -6.74
CA VAL A 38 -8.84 -2.80 -6.29
C VAL A 38 -9.65 -1.58 -5.88
N GLU A 39 -10.86 -1.42 -6.42
CA GLU A 39 -11.79 -0.34 -6.09
C GLU A 39 -12.25 -0.40 -4.62
N ASN A 40 -12.18 -1.58 -4.00
CA ASN A 40 -12.52 -1.76 -2.59
C ASN A 40 -11.38 -1.34 -1.63
N ILE A 41 -10.18 -1.08 -2.16
CA ILE A 41 -9.03 -0.66 -1.37
C ILE A 41 -9.13 0.84 -1.11
N LYS A 42 -9.33 1.19 0.17
CA LYS A 42 -9.53 2.59 0.60
C LYS A 42 -8.25 3.30 1.04
N ASN A 43 -7.24 2.54 1.44
CA ASN A 43 -5.99 3.10 1.94
C ASN A 43 -4.83 2.20 1.52
N VAL A 44 -3.75 2.82 1.06
CA VAL A 44 -2.50 2.17 0.70
C VAL A 44 -1.39 2.86 1.48
N CYS A 45 -0.65 2.08 2.27
CA CYS A 45 0.49 2.57 3.03
C CYS A 45 1.78 2.29 2.24
N ILE A 46 2.52 3.32 1.87
CA ILE A 46 3.74 3.19 1.07
C ILE A 46 4.86 4.10 1.58
N ASP A 47 6.04 3.81 1.08
CA ASP A 47 7.21 4.67 1.13
C ASP A 47 6.98 5.94 0.29
N MET A 48 7.68 7.03 0.62
CA MET A 48 7.59 8.34 -0.04
C MET A 48 8.29 8.39 -1.41
N SER A 49 8.63 7.25 -2.02
CA SER A 49 9.27 7.24 -3.33
C SER A 49 8.29 7.69 -4.43
N PRO A 50 8.68 8.62 -5.32
CA PRO A 50 7.83 9.10 -6.41
C PRO A 50 7.25 7.99 -7.28
N ALA A 51 8.00 6.90 -7.46
CA ALA A 51 7.56 5.78 -8.26
C ALA A 51 6.47 4.95 -7.58
N TYR A 52 6.52 4.78 -6.25
CA TYR A 52 5.42 4.17 -5.50
C TYR A 52 4.18 5.06 -5.51
N ILE A 53 4.37 6.37 -5.32
CA ILE A 53 3.26 7.33 -5.39
C ILE A 53 2.56 7.25 -6.75
N SER A 54 3.33 7.33 -7.84
CA SER A 54 2.82 7.22 -9.21
C SER A 54 2.12 5.89 -9.46
N GLY A 55 2.75 4.78 -9.06
CA GLY A 55 2.17 3.45 -9.20
C GLY A 55 0.84 3.32 -8.44
N VAL A 56 0.74 3.86 -7.23
CA VAL A 56 -0.51 3.79 -6.46
C VAL A 56 -1.60 4.65 -7.06
N TYR A 57 -1.28 5.87 -7.52
CA TYR A 57 -2.24 6.71 -8.23
C TYR A 57 -2.80 6.05 -9.49
N TYR A 58 -1.97 5.29 -10.22
CA TYR A 58 -2.39 4.62 -11.44
C TYR A 58 -3.26 3.38 -11.17
N ASN A 59 -2.89 2.54 -10.19
CA ASN A 59 -3.52 1.23 -9.97
C ASN A 59 -4.63 1.25 -8.90
N PHE A 60 -4.63 2.22 -7.98
CA PHE A 60 -5.58 2.29 -6.87
C PHE A 60 -6.26 3.67 -6.80
N PRO A 61 -7.05 4.05 -7.82
CA PRO A 61 -7.55 5.42 -7.98
C PRO A 61 -8.46 5.90 -6.83
N ASN A 62 -9.07 4.97 -6.09
CA ASN A 62 -9.96 5.27 -4.96
C ASN A 62 -9.26 5.22 -3.59
N ALA A 63 -7.98 4.86 -3.55
CA ALA A 63 -7.25 4.70 -2.30
C ALA A 63 -6.59 6.01 -1.84
N ASN A 64 -6.68 6.28 -0.54
CA ASN A 64 -5.83 7.30 0.08
C ASN A 64 -4.40 6.77 0.23
N ILE A 65 -3.42 7.58 -0.17
CA ILE A 65 -2.01 7.30 0.10
C ILE A 65 -1.70 7.72 1.53
N VAL A 66 -1.21 6.76 2.31
CA VAL A 66 -0.70 6.98 3.67
C VAL A 66 0.80 6.72 3.64
N PHE A 67 1.60 7.65 4.15
CA PHE A 67 3.06 7.45 4.21
C PHE A 67 3.46 6.70 5.47
N ASP A 68 4.46 5.84 5.32
CA ASP A 68 4.98 5.11 6.47
C ASP A 68 5.57 6.06 7.53
N LYS A 69 5.23 5.79 8.79
CA LYS A 69 5.58 6.62 9.95
C LYS A 69 7.09 6.65 10.21
N PHE A 70 7.84 5.63 9.82
CA PHE A 70 9.29 5.58 10.02
C PHE A 70 9.99 6.53 9.06
N GLN A 71 9.61 6.54 7.79
CA GLN A 71 10.13 7.52 6.83
C GLN A 71 9.80 8.95 7.24
N THR A 72 8.58 9.18 7.73
CA THR A 72 8.17 10.49 8.24
C THR A 72 9.04 10.92 9.44
N LYS A 73 9.40 9.99 10.33
CA LYS A 73 10.28 10.26 11.48
C LYS A 73 11.72 10.52 11.05
N GLU A 74 12.25 9.78 10.08
CA GLU A 74 13.61 10.02 9.57
C GLU A 74 13.72 11.40 8.91
N LEU A 75 12.70 11.82 8.17
CA LEU A 75 12.64 13.15 7.57
C LEU A 75 12.63 14.26 8.64
N LEU A 76 11.91 14.05 9.75
CA LEU A 76 11.84 15.00 10.87
C LEU A 76 13.10 14.97 11.78
N ASN A 77 13.78 13.83 11.88
CA ASN A 77 14.88 13.63 12.82
C ASN A 77 16.28 13.96 12.27
N GLY A 78 16.42 14.35 11.00
CA GLY A 78 17.66 14.98 10.52
C GLY A 78 18.34 14.32 9.32
N SER A 79 17.71 14.37 8.15
CA SER A 79 18.46 14.31 6.88
C SER A 79 18.18 15.51 5.96
N LEU A 80 17.50 16.54 6.44
CA LEU A 80 17.27 17.81 5.72
C LEU A 80 17.08 19.02 6.65
N LEU A 81 17.68 19.01 7.84
CA LEU A 81 18.03 20.18 8.64
C LEU A 81 19.39 19.94 9.32
#